data_AF-A0ABC9UY21-F1
#
_entry.id   AF-A0ABC9UY21-F1
#
_cell.length_a   1.000
_cell.length_b   1.000
_cell.length_c   1.000
_cell.angle_alpha   90.00
_cell.angle_beta   90.00
_cell.angle_gamma   90.00
#
_symmetry.space_group_name_H-M   'P 1'
#
loop_
_entity.id
_entity.type
_entity.pdbx_description
1 polymer ?
#
loop_
_entity_poly.entity_id
_entity_poly.type
_entity_poly.pdbx_seq_one_letter_code
_entity_poly.pdbx_strand_id
1 'polypeptide(L)'
;MTAQAQIDALNDALFKAIGDNHAEQAVTRWIDTGNPELNRIISGSYEGGLPFGRMVEVFGESSTGKTADATEWMVRAQKMGGCAIFIDWERSFDVRLAEGFGLNTQRPYWIYAKPATWEEGNTLAAKACQLIRASKAIPDDAPILVVFDSIAAALPKSQAGKEIDEYTMNDTTALARVTSSTLKTMSHRAEEFSATFVYLNQMRLKPGVMFGDPRCLRGDVQIPFVDGTTATIKEIVKNKINKEVWSYNETTGEIEPKFIVDWHDNGSIADTDKRWIHIRATTPETKNGVSAVTATNDHKILTRECGWINAEDVKVGYHLVTHKHKTAYAVVTEVREGGKKLDTRMYDITIEGNHNFLAGNKDNGFIVHNCTPGGKAMEFYASARLALGRQKIMDKDEVGEKEFVGQNITVQCVKTKFTRPFQECNLRMMYNEFDVAYFDHIAAMLDHLIKRGWIEYNKPRVTWTDGKKYFVKELVAKLNAEPNGMEQLKAFLPKSDK
;
A
#
# COMPACT_ATOMS: atom_id res chain seq x y z
N MET A 1 -2.05 48.62 16.15
CA MET A 1 -2.69 47.42 16.75
C MET A 1 -1.61 46.59 17.43
N THR A 2 -1.90 45.99 18.57
CA THR A 2 -1.00 45.01 19.20
C THR A 2 -0.92 43.75 18.32
N ALA A 3 0.15 42.95 18.45
CA ALA A 3 0.28 41.69 17.72
C ALA A 3 -0.91 40.75 17.95
N GLN A 4 -1.47 40.74 19.17
CA GLN A 4 -2.67 39.98 19.49
C GLN A 4 -3.91 40.45 18.71
N ALA A 5 -4.13 41.76 18.61
CA ALA A 5 -5.26 42.31 17.85
C ALA A 5 -5.17 42.01 16.34
N GLN A 6 -3.96 41.83 15.80
CA GLN A 6 -3.77 41.39 14.41
C GLN A 6 -4.06 39.90 14.24
N ILE A 7 -3.68 39.06 15.21
CA ILE A 7 -3.99 37.62 15.23
C ILE A 7 -5.50 37.41 15.36
N ASP A 8 -6.17 38.13 16.25
CA ASP A 8 -7.62 38.01 16.44
C ASP A 8 -8.39 38.42 15.18
N ALA A 9 -7.98 39.53 14.54
CA ALA A 9 -8.56 39.96 13.27
C ALA A 9 -8.32 38.96 12.13
N LEU A 10 -7.16 38.29 12.11
CA LEU A 10 -6.87 37.22 11.16
C LEU A 10 -7.75 36.00 11.43
N ASN A 11 -7.91 35.58 12.69
CA ASN A 11 -8.77 34.45 13.06
C ASN A 11 -10.23 34.71 12.66
N ASP A 12 -10.76 35.91 12.91
CA ASP A 12 -12.11 36.28 12.48
C ASP A 12 -12.25 36.29 10.95
N ALA A 13 -11.22 36.74 10.24
CA ALA A 13 -11.20 36.72 8.77
C ALA A 13 -11.15 35.29 8.22
N LEU A 14 -10.32 34.42 8.82
CA LEU A 14 -10.23 33.01 8.48
C LEU A 14 -11.55 32.30 8.75
N PHE A 15 -12.12 32.44 9.94
CA PHE A 15 -13.40 31.83 10.30
C PHE A 15 -14.52 32.26 9.34
N LYS A 16 -14.58 33.54 8.95
CA LYS A 16 -15.57 34.02 7.96
C LYS A 16 -15.32 33.49 6.56
N ALA A 17 -14.07 33.31 6.15
CA ALA A 17 -13.71 32.92 4.79
C ALA A 17 -13.79 31.40 4.56
N ILE A 18 -13.33 30.61 5.54
CA ILE A 18 -13.13 29.15 5.39
C ILE A 18 -13.80 28.33 6.49
N GLY A 19 -14.47 28.96 7.46
CA GLY A 19 -15.12 28.28 8.58
C GLY A 19 -14.15 27.86 9.69
N ASP A 20 -14.67 27.09 10.65
CA ASP A 20 -13.87 26.45 11.69
C ASP A 20 -13.09 25.25 11.14
N ASN A 21 -12.03 24.86 11.86
CA ASN A 21 -11.40 23.56 11.63
C ASN A 21 -12.47 22.45 11.73
N HIS A 22 -12.34 21.41 10.90
CA HIS A 22 -13.19 20.24 11.03
C HIS A 22 -13.12 19.65 12.45
N ALA A 23 -14.28 19.28 13.00
CA ALA A 23 -14.39 18.75 14.36
C ALA A 23 -13.65 17.40 14.54
N GLU A 24 -13.66 16.57 13.50
CA GLU A 24 -12.91 15.32 13.44
C GLU A 24 -11.59 15.54 12.68
N GLN A 25 -10.48 15.59 13.42
CA GLN A 25 -9.13 15.81 12.86
C GLN A 25 -8.27 14.54 12.88
N ALA A 26 -8.75 13.48 13.54
CA ALA A 26 -8.03 12.23 13.73
C ALA A 26 -8.99 11.03 13.65
N VAL A 27 -8.43 9.85 13.39
CA VAL A 27 -9.20 8.60 13.51
C VAL A 27 -9.44 8.32 14.98
N THR A 28 -10.70 8.36 15.37
CA THR A 28 -11.14 8.13 16.77
C THR A 28 -11.63 6.71 16.99
N ARG A 29 -11.80 5.92 15.93
CA ARG A 29 -12.43 4.59 15.96
C ARG A 29 -11.63 3.55 15.21
N TRP A 30 -11.64 2.35 15.77
CA TRP A 30 -10.78 1.26 15.35
C TRP A 30 -11.52 -0.06 15.38
N ILE A 31 -11.26 -0.94 14.40
CA ILE A 31 -11.69 -2.33 14.43
C ILE A 31 -10.62 -3.13 15.15
N ASP A 32 -10.96 -3.72 16.30
CA ASP A 32 -10.05 -4.60 17.03
C ASP A 32 -9.60 -5.77 16.13
N THR A 33 -8.29 -5.94 15.97
CA THR A 33 -7.73 -7.04 15.17
C THR A 33 -7.76 -8.38 15.90
N GLY A 34 -8.09 -8.36 17.20
CA GLY A 34 -8.06 -9.49 18.10
C GLY A 34 -6.72 -9.73 18.77
N ASN A 35 -5.66 -9.09 18.27
CA ASN A 35 -4.34 -9.13 18.85
C ASN A 35 -3.95 -7.71 19.33
N PRO A 36 -3.82 -7.48 20.65
CA PRO A 36 -3.46 -6.16 21.18
C PRO A 36 -2.12 -5.63 20.64
N GLU A 37 -1.14 -6.48 20.38
CA GLU A 37 0.15 -6.05 19.82
C GLU A 37 -0.03 -5.54 18.39
N LEU A 38 -0.85 -6.23 17.58
CA LEU A 38 -1.20 -5.78 16.24
C LEU A 38 -1.96 -4.45 16.28
N ASN A 39 -2.92 -4.29 17.21
CA ASN A 39 -3.61 -3.02 17.44
C ASN A 39 -2.61 -1.90 17.72
N ARG A 40 -1.63 -2.16 18.59
CA ARG A 40 -0.62 -1.18 18.96
C ARG A 40 0.27 -0.77 17.80
N ILE A 41 0.76 -1.70 16.98
CA ILE A 41 1.66 -1.33 15.87
C ILE A 41 0.93 -0.58 14.75
N ILE A 42 -0.40 -0.74 14.62
CA ILE A 42 -1.20 -0.01 13.64
C ILE A 42 -1.57 1.38 14.16
N SER A 43 -2.12 1.45 15.37
CA SER A 43 -2.83 2.62 15.90
C SER A 43 -2.06 3.40 16.97
N GLY A 44 -1.01 2.80 17.55
CA GLY A 44 -0.32 3.31 18.74
C GLY A 44 -0.93 2.85 20.07
N SER A 45 -2.12 2.25 20.06
CA SER A 45 -2.83 1.77 21.25
C SER A 45 -3.12 0.27 21.20
N TYR A 46 -3.01 -0.40 22.34
CA TYR A 46 -3.41 -1.80 22.50
C TYR A 46 -4.92 -2.02 22.33
N GLU A 47 -5.72 -0.96 22.51
CA GLU A 47 -7.18 -0.94 22.33
C GLU A 47 -7.60 -0.37 20.97
N GLY A 48 -6.65 0.03 20.13
CA GLY A 48 -6.95 0.48 18.77
C GLY A 48 -7.10 -0.69 17.79
N GLY A 49 -6.58 -0.56 16.58
CA GLY A 49 -6.74 -1.60 15.55
C GLY A 49 -6.73 -1.04 14.13
N LEU A 50 -7.60 -1.56 13.26
CA LEU A 50 -7.73 -1.05 11.89
C LEU A 50 -8.52 0.26 11.89
N PRO A 51 -8.04 1.31 11.21
CA PRO A 51 -8.67 2.63 11.21
C PRO A 51 -10.00 2.66 10.47
N PHE A 52 -11.04 3.22 11.10
CA PHE A 52 -12.28 3.55 10.41
C PHE A 52 -12.02 4.62 9.35
N GLY A 53 -12.76 4.54 8.24
CA GLY A 53 -12.72 5.54 7.19
C GLY A 53 -11.44 5.58 6.36
N ARG A 54 -10.61 4.53 6.43
CA ARG A 54 -9.26 4.52 5.84
C ARG A 54 -8.98 3.21 5.11
N MET A 55 -7.98 3.29 4.24
CA MET A 55 -7.46 2.14 3.51
C MET A 55 -6.28 1.51 4.25
N VAL A 56 -6.20 0.18 4.25
CA VAL A 56 -5.11 -0.63 4.79
C VAL A 56 -4.65 -1.60 3.71
N GLU A 57 -3.34 -1.73 3.52
CA GLU A 57 -2.75 -2.76 2.66
C GLU A 57 -2.19 -3.89 3.52
N VAL A 58 -2.48 -5.14 3.16
CA VAL A 58 -1.85 -6.33 3.74
C VAL A 58 -1.20 -7.12 2.62
N PHE A 59 0.10 -7.33 2.73
CA PHE A 59 0.86 -7.96 1.67
C PHE A 59 1.87 -8.97 2.22
N GLY A 60 2.10 -10.05 1.48
CA GLY A 60 2.87 -11.20 1.96
C GLY A 60 2.98 -12.26 0.86
N GLU A 61 3.91 -13.21 1.01
CA GLU A 61 3.95 -14.39 0.14
C GLU A 61 2.62 -15.17 0.16
N SER A 62 2.45 -16.10 -0.78
CA SER A 62 1.33 -17.04 -0.71
C SER A 62 1.36 -17.83 0.61
N SER A 63 0.17 -18.10 1.15
CA SER A 63 0.00 -18.91 2.36
C SER A 63 0.69 -18.36 3.62
N THR A 64 0.87 -17.04 3.72
CA THR A 64 1.32 -16.36 4.96
C THR A 64 0.19 -16.05 5.95
N GLY A 65 -1.08 -16.22 5.55
CA GLY A 65 -2.24 -15.98 6.41
C GLY A 65 -3.05 -14.72 6.09
N LYS A 66 -2.76 -13.98 5.01
CA LYS A 66 -3.48 -12.76 4.60
C LYS A 66 -5.01 -12.88 4.66
N THR A 67 -5.58 -13.89 3.98
CA THR A 67 -7.03 -14.12 3.92
C THR A 67 -7.57 -14.59 5.28
N ALA A 68 -6.76 -15.29 6.09
CA ALA A 68 -7.13 -15.68 7.45
C ALA A 68 -7.19 -14.46 8.39
N ASP A 69 -6.20 -13.58 8.36
CA ASP A 69 -6.19 -12.31 9.09
C ASP A 69 -7.41 -11.46 8.71
N ALA A 70 -7.67 -11.32 7.40
CA ALA A 70 -8.83 -10.58 6.91
C ALA A 70 -10.16 -11.21 7.37
N THR A 71 -10.24 -12.54 7.42
CA THR A 71 -11.42 -13.26 7.92
C THR A 71 -11.63 -13.00 9.41
N GLU A 72 -10.59 -13.10 10.24
CA GLU A 72 -10.65 -12.74 11.66
C GLU A 72 -11.15 -11.30 11.83
N TRP A 73 -10.64 -10.33 11.05
CA TRP A 73 -11.09 -8.94 11.17
C TRP A 73 -12.54 -8.73 10.71
N MET A 74 -13.02 -9.49 9.72
CA MET A 74 -14.44 -9.48 9.35
C MET A 74 -15.32 -10.00 10.49
N VAL A 75 -14.91 -11.07 11.16
CA VAL A 75 -15.60 -11.60 12.36
C VAL A 75 -15.64 -10.54 13.46
N ARG A 76 -14.53 -9.83 13.69
CA ARG A 76 -14.45 -8.76 14.70
C ARG A 76 -15.36 -7.58 14.37
N ALA A 77 -15.38 -7.14 13.12
CA ALA A 77 -16.28 -6.09 12.66
C ALA A 77 -17.76 -6.47 12.90
N GLN A 78 -18.15 -7.73 12.63
CA GLN A 78 -19.50 -8.22 12.91
C GLN A 78 -19.81 -8.28 14.40
N LYS A 79 -18.85 -8.71 15.25
CA LYS A 79 -19.00 -8.71 16.71
C LYS A 79 -19.19 -7.30 17.29
N MET A 80 -18.71 -6.27 16.60
CA MET A 80 -18.94 -4.86 16.92
C MET A 80 -20.28 -4.32 16.38
N GLY A 81 -21.21 -5.20 15.95
CA GLY A 81 -22.51 -4.82 15.39
C GLY A 81 -22.46 -4.33 13.94
N GLY A 82 -21.30 -4.46 13.29
CA GLY A 82 -21.06 -4.04 11.92
C GLY A 82 -21.32 -5.12 10.87
N CYS A 83 -20.81 -4.87 9.67
CA CYS A 83 -20.90 -5.83 8.56
C CYS A 83 -19.58 -5.92 7.79
N ALA A 84 -19.43 -7.01 7.06
CA ALA A 84 -18.26 -7.30 6.24
C ALA A 84 -18.64 -7.44 4.76
N ILE A 85 -17.73 -7.03 3.88
CA ILE A 85 -17.86 -7.17 2.43
C ILE A 85 -16.56 -7.80 1.92
N PHE A 86 -16.67 -8.80 1.06
CA PHE A 86 -15.52 -9.48 0.47
C PHE A 86 -15.63 -9.47 -1.06
N ILE A 87 -14.67 -8.80 -1.69
CA ILE A 87 -14.55 -8.69 -3.15
C ILE A 87 -13.43 -9.63 -3.59
N ASP A 88 -13.82 -10.71 -4.28
CA ASP A 88 -12.95 -11.84 -4.62
C ASP A 88 -12.64 -11.88 -6.11
N TRP A 89 -11.53 -11.26 -6.51
CA TRP A 89 -10.95 -11.40 -7.84
C TRP A 89 -10.13 -12.69 -7.98
N GLU A 90 -9.54 -13.21 -6.89
CA GLU A 90 -8.79 -14.48 -6.93
C GLU A 90 -9.70 -15.72 -7.10
N ARG A 91 -11.00 -15.58 -6.83
CA ARG A 91 -12.03 -16.64 -6.88
C ARG A 91 -11.69 -17.84 -6.00
N SER A 92 -10.89 -17.63 -4.95
CA SER A 92 -10.27 -18.67 -4.12
C SER A 92 -10.82 -18.72 -2.70
N PHE A 93 -11.70 -17.79 -2.30
CA PHE A 93 -12.23 -17.73 -0.94
C PHE A 93 -13.17 -18.91 -0.63
N ASP A 94 -12.84 -19.72 0.39
CA ASP A 94 -13.71 -20.81 0.89
C ASP A 94 -14.58 -20.31 2.06
N VAL A 95 -15.88 -20.23 1.79
CA VAL A 95 -16.89 -19.76 2.75
C VAL A 95 -17.01 -20.68 3.96
N ARG A 96 -16.82 -21.99 3.80
CA ARG A 96 -16.95 -22.95 4.91
C ARG A 96 -15.82 -22.78 5.91
N LEU A 97 -14.60 -22.51 5.41
CA LEU A 97 -13.49 -22.17 6.29
C LEU A 97 -13.76 -20.87 7.04
N ALA A 98 -14.32 -19.86 6.37
CA ALA A 98 -14.68 -18.61 7.01
C ALA A 98 -15.77 -18.75 8.09
N GLU A 99 -16.77 -19.59 7.87
CA GLU A 99 -17.76 -19.97 8.89
C GLU A 99 -17.10 -20.68 10.07
N GLY A 100 -16.09 -21.50 9.82
CA GLY A 100 -15.25 -22.13 10.85
C GLY A 100 -14.49 -21.12 11.72
N PHE A 101 -14.08 -19.98 11.16
CA PHE A 101 -13.54 -18.83 11.92
C PHE A 101 -14.62 -18.07 12.72
N GLY A 102 -15.90 -18.35 12.47
CA GLY A 102 -17.05 -17.68 13.10
C GLY A 102 -17.61 -16.51 12.30
N LEU A 103 -17.32 -16.43 10.99
CA LEU A 103 -17.92 -15.40 10.12
C LEU A 103 -19.41 -15.66 9.92
N ASN A 104 -20.25 -14.68 10.22
CA ASN A 104 -21.66 -14.74 9.86
C ASN A 104 -21.82 -14.43 8.36
N THR A 105 -22.08 -15.46 7.57
CA THR A 105 -22.18 -15.39 6.10
C THR A 105 -23.57 -14.97 5.60
N GLN A 106 -24.51 -14.65 6.51
CA GLN A 106 -25.86 -14.24 6.14
C GLN A 106 -25.95 -12.76 5.78
N ARG A 107 -26.85 -12.43 4.84
CA ARG A 107 -27.20 -11.03 4.57
C ARG A 107 -28.05 -10.47 5.72
N PRO A 108 -27.91 -9.18 6.06
CA PRO A 108 -27.02 -8.18 5.44
C PRO A 108 -25.60 -8.14 6.03
N TYR A 109 -25.27 -9.00 7.00
CA TYR A 109 -24.03 -8.97 7.77
C TYR A 109 -22.78 -9.30 6.96
N TRP A 110 -22.94 -10.05 5.87
CA TRP A 110 -21.87 -10.33 4.92
C TRP A 110 -22.32 -10.21 3.48
N ILE A 111 -21.46 -9.63 2.64
CA ILE A 111 -21.64 -9.50 1.21
C ILE A 111 -20.42 -10.07 0.51
N TYR A 112 -20.64 -11.02 -0.38
CA TYR A 112 -19.60 -11.63 -1.19
C TYR A 112 -19.84 -11.37 -2.67
N ALA A 113 -18.78 -10.99 -3.40
CA ALA A 113 -18.86 -10.75 -4.84
C ALA A 113 -17.62 -11.27 -5.57
N LYS A 114 -17.83 -11.89 -6.75
CA LYS A 114 -16.79 -12.30 -7.70
C LYS A 114 -16.86 -11.42 -8.96
N PRO A 115 -16.43 -10.16 -8.89
CA PRO A 115 -16.48 -9.27 -10.05
C PRO A 115 -15.60 -9.80 -11.20
N ALA A 116 -15.97 -9.48 -12.44
CA ALA A 116 -15.16 -9.78 -13.61
C ALA A 116 -14.02 -8.77 -13.78
N THR A 117 -14.22 -7.53 -13.31
CA THR A 117 -13.30 -6.41 -13.53
C THR A 117 -12.94 -5.67 -12.26
N TRP A 118 -11.80 -4.96 -12.28
CA TRP A 118 -11.33 -4.09 -11.21
C TRP A 118 -12.35 -2.99 -10.89
N GLU A 119 -12.85 -2.30 -11.91
CA GLU A 119 -13.80 -1.20 -11.77
C GLU A 119 -15.14 -1.68 -11.21
N GLU A 120 -15.62 -2.85 -11.64
CA GLU A 120 -16.85 -3.45 -11.12
C GLU A 120 -16.73 -3.77 -9.63
N GLY A 121 -15.64 -4.41 -9.19
CA GLY A 121 -15.45 -4.78 -7.79
C GLY A 121 -15.43 -3.57 -6.85
N ASN A 122 -14.72 -2.51 -7.24
CA ASN A 122 -14.69 -1.26 -6.47
C ASN A 122 -16.06 -0.54 -6.47
N THR A 123 -16.78 -0.57 -7.60
CA THR A 123 -18.13 -0.01 -7.71
C THR A 123 -19.11 -0.75 -6.80
N LEU A 124 -19.05 -2.09 -6.79
CA LEU A 124 -19.89 -2.93 -5.92
C LEU A 124 -19.63 -2.65 -4.45
N ALA A 125 -18.36 -2.58 -4.03
CA ALA A 125 -17.98 -2.24 -2.66
C ALA A 125 -18.54 -0.88 -2.22
N ALA A 126 -18.31 0.16 -3.03
CA ALA A 126 -18.79 1.51 -2.73
C ALA A 126 -20.33 1.57 -2.66
N LYS A 127 -21.02 0.95 -3.61
CA LYS A 127 -22.49 0.89 -3.64
C LYS A 127 -23.06 0.13 -2.43
N ALA A 128 -22.43 -0.97 -2.03
CA ALA A 128 -22.83 -1.71 -0.85
C ALA A 128 -22.68 -0.86 0.42
N CYS A 129 -21.55 -0.17 0.61
CA CYS A 129 -21.34 0.75 1.73
C CYS A 129 -22.41 1.85 1.75
N GLN A 130 -22.70 2.45 0.60
CA GLN A 130 -23.73 3.46 0.45
C GLN A 130 -25.12 2.95 0.88
N LEU A 131 -25.52 1.76 0.41
CA LEU A 131 -26.81 1.17 0.76
C LEU A 131 -26.91 0.81 2.24
N ILE A 132 -25.82 0.27 2.82
CA ILE A 132 -25.75 -0.06 4.25
C ILE A 132 -25.96 1.22 5.08
N ARG A 133 -25.20 2.29 4.82
CA ARG A 133 -25.34 3.56 5.54
C ARG A 133 -26.69 4.22 5.31
N ALA A 134 -27.22 4.20 4.08
CA ALA A 134 -28.53 4.76 3.77
C ALA A 134 -29.68 4.01 4.46
N SER A 135 -29.55 2.69 4.66
CA SER A 135 -30.59 1.86 5.28
C SER A 135 -30.80 2.15 6.77
N LYS A 136 -29.77 2.64 7.47
CA LYS A 136 -29.73 2.76 8.94
C LYS A 136 -30.02 1.45 9.69
N ALA A 137 -29.87 0.31 9.01
CA ALA A 137 -30.13 -1.01 9.59
C ALA A 137 -29.03 -1.47 10.55
N ILE A 138 -27.81 -0.94 10.37
CA ILE A 138 -26.72 -1.04 11.35
C ILE A 138 -26.49 0.35 11.96
N PRO A 139 -26.04 0.44 13.22
CA PRO A 139 -25.67 1.71 13.83
C PRO A 139 -24.70 2.49 12.95
N ASP A 140 -24.86 3.81 12.87
CA ASP A 140 -23.95 4.72 12.11
C ASP A 140 -22.50 4.56 12.58
N ASP A 141 -22.38 4.14 13.83
CA ASP A 141 -21.18 4.01 14.61
C ASP A 141 -20.56 2.60 14.46
N ALA A 142 -21.29 1.64 13.89
CA ALA A 142 -20.80 0.30 13.65
C ALA A 142 -19.87 0.22 12.42
N PRO A 143 -18.83 -0.64 12.44
CA PRO A 143 -17.86 -0.74 11.36
C PRO A 143 -18.45 -1.35 10.09
N ILE A 144 -17.97 -0.87 8.94
CA ILE A 144 -18.04 -1.59 7.67
C ILE A 144 -16.61 -1.97 7.30
N LEU A 145 -16.31 -3.27 7.26
CA LEU A 145 -15.02 -3.76 6.77
C LEU A 145 -15.19 -4.29 5.35
N VAL A 146 -14.43 -3.76 4.41
CA VAL A 146 -14.38 -4.25 3.03
C VAL A 146 -13.02 -4.86 2.76
N VAL A 147 -12.98 -6.13 2.37
CA VAL A 147 -11.79 -6.86 1.99
C VAL A 147 -11.77 -7.04 0.47
N PHE A 148 -10.63 -6.75 -0.13
CA PHE A 148 -10.36 -6.83 -1.56
C PHE A 148 -9.24 -7.86 -1.81
N ASP A 149 -9.58 -9.03 -2.37
CA ASP A 149 -8.65 -10.15 -2.56
C ASP A 149 -8.56 -10.60 -4.02
N SER A 150 -7.45 -10.41 -4.73
CA SER A 150 -6.33 -9.50 -4.46
C SER A 150 -6.16 -8.53 -5.63
N ILE A 151 -5.48 -7.40 -5.41
CA ILE A 151 -5.26 -6.40 -6.47
C ILE A 151 -4.63 -7.03 -7.72
N ALA A 152 -3.70 -7.97 -7.52
CA ALA A 152 -2.94 -8.58 -8.61
C ALA A 152 -3.76 -9.48 -9.53
N ALA A 153 -4.90 -10.00 -9.06
CA ALA A 153 -5.77 -10.89 -9.82
C ALA A 153 -6.85 -10.14 -10.63
N ALA A 154 -7.03 -8.84 -10.38
CA ALA A 154 -8.09 -8.08 -11.03
C ALA A 154 -7.74 -7.73 -12.49
N LEU A 155 -8.75 -7.74 -13.35
CA LEU A 155 -8.62 -7.32 -14.75
C LEU A 155 -9.26 -5.94 -14.98
N PRO A 156 -8.59 -5.01 -15.67
CA PRO A 156 -9.22 -3.76 -16.09
C PRO A 156 -10.36 -4.02 -17.06
N LYS A 157 -11.39 -3.17 -17.03
CA LYS A 157 -12.52 -3.28 -17.97
C LYS A 157 -12.09 -3.21 -19.44
N SER A 158 -11.01 -2.48 -19.74
CA SER A 158 -10.44 -2.40 -21.10
C SER A 158 -9.86 -3.73 -21.63
N GLN A 159 -9.65 -4.72 -20.75
CA GLN A 159 -9.16 -6.06 -21.10
C GLN A 159 -10.22 -7.14 -20.97
N ALA A 160 -11.37 -6.81 -20.38
CA ALA A 160 -12.45 -7.76 -20.23
C ALA A 160 -12.93 -8.21 -21.62
N GLY A 161 -12.81 -9.50 -21.91
CA GLY A 161 -13.27 -10.11 -23.16
C GLY A 161 -12.26 -10.13 -24.31
N LYS A 162 -11.00 -9.72 -24.10
CA LYS A 162 -9.93 -9.93 -25.07
C LYS A 162 -9.43 -11.38 -25.04
N GLU A 163 -9.24 -11.98 -26.21
CA GLU A 163 -8.58 -13.28 -26.34
C GLU A 163 -7.07 -13.17 -26.03
N ILE A 164 -6.44 -14.28 -25.62
CA ILE A 164 -5.05 -14.30 -25.11
C ILE A 164 -4.04 -13.74 -26.14
N ASP A 165 -4.32 -13.87 -27.43
CA ASP A 165 -3.49 -13.40 -28.54
C ASP A 165 -3.74 -11.92 -28.92
N GLU A 166 -4.81 -11.30 -28.41
CA GLU A 166 -5.12 -9.87 -28.61
C GLU A 166 -4.43 -8.96 -27.59
N TYR A 167 -3.74 -9.52 -26.60
CA TYR A 167 -3.05 -8.75 -25.56
C TYR A 167 -1.84 -8.02 -26.14
N THR A 168 -1.83 -6.70 -25.98
CA THR A 168 -0.72 -5.82 -26.37
C THR A 168 0.13 -5.43 -25.15
N MET A 169 1.33 -4.87 -25.35
CA MET A 169 2.13 -4.35 -24.22
C MET A 169 1.41 -3.25 -23.42
N ASN A 170 0.46 -2.52 -24.03
CA ASN A 170 -0.39 -1.54 -23.34
C ASN A 170 -1.33 -2.19 -22.30
N ASP A 171 -1.66 -3.46 -22.48
CA ASP A 171 -2.52 -4.21 -21.58
C ASP A 171 -1.77 -4.60 -20.28
N THR A 172 -0.47 -4.92 -20.35
CA THR A 172 0.32 -5.27 -19.15
C THR A 172 0.39 -4.15 -18.09
N THR A 173 0.12 -2.90 -18.48
CA THR A 173 0.16 -1.72 -17.59
C THR A 173 -1.19 -1.05 -17.37
N ALA A 174 -2.27 -1.54 -17.97
CA ALA A 174 -3.58 -0.90 -17.84
C ALA A 174 -4.11 -1.00 -16.40
N LEU A 175 -3.92 -2.14 -15.73
CA LEU A 175 -4.33 -2.30 -14.33
C LEU A 175 -3.62 -1.31 -13.42
N ALA A 176 -2.32 -1.12 -13.62
CA ALA A 176 -1.55 -0.14 -12.85
C ALA A 176 -2.14 1.29 -12.92
N ARG A 177 -2.56 1.72 -14.12
CA ARG A 177 -3.14 3.05 -14.35
C ARG A 177 -4.54 3.20 -13.76
N VAL A 178 -5.40 2.22 -14.01
CA VAL A 178 -6.78 2.23 -13.50
C VAL A 178 -6.80 2.10 -11.97
N THR A 179 -5.89 1.30 -11.40
CA THR A 179 -5.73 1.19 -9.95
C THR A 179 -5.44 2.56 -9.32
N SER A 180 -4.45 3.31 -9.80
CA SER A 180 -4.10 4.62 -9.22
C SER A 180 -5.26 5.63 -9.18
N SER A 181 -6.06 5.70 -10.26
CA SER A 181 -7.22 6.59 -10.33
C SER A 181 -8.40 6.09 -9.47
N THR A 182 -8.62 4.78 -9.44
CA THR A 182 -9.68 4.17 -8.63
C THR A 182 -9.40 4.30 -7.14
N LEU A 183 -8.18 4.01 -6.70
CA LEU A 183 -7.81 4.06 -5.28
C LEU A 183 -7.93 5.48 -4.70
N LYS A 184 -7.68 6.52 -5.50
CA LYS A 184 -7.97 7.91 -5.10
C LYS A 184 -9.43 8.10 -4.73
N THR A 185 -10.33 7.63 -5.59
CA THR A 185 -11.77 7.70 -5.36
C THR A 185 -12.17 6.84 -4.16
N MET A 186 -11.63 5.63 -4.06
CA MET A 186 -11.94 4.71 -2.96
C MET A 186 -11.45 5.23 -1.61
N SER A 187 -10.35 5.99 -1.55
CA SER A 187 -9.91 6.67 -0.33
C SER A 187 -10.98 7.63 0.18
N HIS A 188 -11.60 8.42 -0.70
CA HIS A 188 -12.70 9.31 -0.33
C HIS A 188 -13.95 8.53 0.08
N ARG A 189 -14.27 7.41 -0.59
CA ARG A 189 -15.42 6.57 -0.22
C ARG A 189 -15.24 5.87 1.13
N ALA A 190 -14.02 5.47 1.46
CA ALA A 190 -13.71 4.91 2.77
C ALA A 190 -14.08 5.91 3.86
N GLU A 191 -13.61 7.16 3.75
CA GLU A 191 -13.90 8.25 4.68
C GLU A 191 -15.40 8.59 4.73
N GLU A 192 -16.02 8.82 3.56
CA GLU A 192 -17.45 9.15 3.44
C GLU A 192 -18.37 8.15 4.16
N PHE A 193 -18.07 6.85 4.05
CA PHE A 193 -18.88 5.80 4.67
C PHE A 193 -18.36 5.33 6.02
N SER A 194 -17.31 5.96 6.55
CA SER A 194 -16.59 5.48 7.74
C SER A 194 -16.28 3.98 7.65
N ALA A 195 -15.89 3.52 6.45
CA ALA A 195 -15.61 2.13 6.15
C ALA A 195 -14.09 1.89 6.11
N THR A 196 -13.65 0.75 6.61
CA THR A 196 -12.25 0.32 6.54
C THR A 196 -12.07 -0.54 5.30
N PHE A 197 -11.23 -0.12 4.37
CA PHE A 197 -10.95 -0.87 3.14
C PHE A 197 -9.60 -1.57 3.24
N VAL A 198 -9.61 -2.89 3.34
CA VAL A 198 -8.44 -3.76 3.42
C VAL A 198 -8.16 -4.35 2.03
N TYR A 199 -7.03 -4.02 1.45
CA TYR A 199 -6.57 -4.62 0.20
C TYR A 199 -5.51 -5.67 0.49
N LEU A 200 -5.79 -6.90 0.05
CA LEU A 200 -4.84 -8.00 0.07
C LEU A 200 -3.99 -7.95 -1.19
N ASN A 201 -2.69 -8.18 -1.02
CA ASN A 201 -1.72 -8.14 -2.10
C ASN A 201 -0.66 -9.24 -1.92
N GLN A 202 -0.01 -9.63 -3.00
CA GLN A 202 1.07 -10.62 -2.95
C GLN A 202 2.43 -9.91 -2.94
N MET A 203 3.39 -10.44 -2.17
CA MET A 203 4.78 -9.98 -2.22
C MET A 203 5.37 -10.23 -3.61
N ARG A 204 5.91 -9.18 -4.24
CA ARG A 204 6.88 -9.35 -5.33
C ARG A 204 8.27 -9.32 -4.72
N LEU A 205 8.84 -10.48 -4.42
CA LEU A 205 10.25 -10.58 -4.04
C LEU A 205 11.12 -10.36 -5.27
N LYS A 206 11.93 -9.29 -5.27
CA LYS A 206 13.26 -9.34 -5.91
C LYS A 206 14.27 -9.52 -4.77
N PRO A 207 14.83 -10.73 -4.56
CA PRO A 207 15.90 -10.93 -3.60
C PRO A 207 17.03 -9.94 -3.87
N GLY A 208 17.41 -9.13 -2.86
CA GLY A 208 18.53 -8.18 -2.96
C GLY A 208 18.18 -6.74 -3.36
N VAL A 209 16.92 -6.40 -3.64
CA VAL A 209 16.54 -5.02 -4.00
C VAL A 209 15.67 -4.42 -2.90
N MET A 210 16.23 -3.46 -2.13
CA MET A 210 15.52 -2.83 -1.02
C MET A 210 14.51 -1.74 -1.42
N PHE A 211 14.41 -1.29 -2.68
CA PHE A 211 13.42 -0.26 -3.06
C PHE A 211 13.03 -0.30 -4.56
N GLY A 212 11.75 -0.05 -4.83
CA GLY A 212 11.22 0.40 -6.14
C GLY A 212 11.06 -0.68 -7.24
N ASP A 213 10.10 -0.47 -8.14
CA ASP A 213 10.23 -1.00 -9.50
C ASP A 213 11.43 -0.23 -10.13
N PRO A 214 12.48 -0.85 -10.70
CA PRO A 214 13.73 -0.12 -10.96
C PRO A 214 13.67 0.78 -12.21
N ARG A 215 12.55 1.45 -12.52
CA ARG A 215 12.47 2.38 -13.66
C ARG A 215 13.19 3.65 -13.28
N CYS A 216 14.42 3.77 -13.76
CA CYS A 216 15.33 4.78 -13.25
C CYS A 216 16.02 5.49 -14.41
N LEU A 217 16.35 6.75 -14.16
CA LEU A 217 17.22 7.50 -15.03
C LEU A 217 18.68 7.29 -14.61
N ARG A 218 19.58 7.41 -15.57
CA ARG A 218 21.01 7.46 -15.29
C ARG A 218 21.35 8.79 -14.63
N GLY A 219 22.33 8.78 -13.73
CA GLY A 219 22.64 9.94 -12.88
C GLY A 219 22.96 11.25 -13.62
N ASP A 220 23.38 11.21 -14.88
CA ASP A 220 23.70 12.37 -15.72
C ASP A 220 22.48 13.01 -16.40
N VAL A 221 21.30 12.39 -16.32
CA VAL A 221 20.09 12.96 -16.95
C VAL A 221 19.72 14.27 -16.27
N GLN A 222 19.56 15.32 -17.08
CA GLN A 222 19.17 16.66 -16.65
C GLN A 222 17.67 16.73 -16.40
N ILE A 223 17.28 17.38 -15.30
CA ILE A 223 15.89 17.67 -14.96
C ILE A 223 15.72 19.20 -14.95
N PRO A 224 14.87 19.75 -15.84
CA PRO A 224 14.58 21.18 -15.85
C PRO A 224 13.56 21.56 -14.76
N PHE A 225 13.88 22.61 -14.01
CA PHE A 225 12.95 23.22 -13.07
C PHE A 225 12.11 24.32 -13.73
N VAL A 226 10.97 24.61 -13.12
CA VAL A 226 10.04 25.66 -13.58
C VAL A 226 10.67 27.06 -13.49
N ASP A 227 11.54 27.28 -12.50
CA ASP A 227 12.32 28.54 -12.34
C ASP A 227 13.37 28.76 -13.43
N GLY A 228 13.54 27.79 -14.33
CA GLY A 228 14.45 27.84 -15.45
C GLY A 228 15.88 27.40 -15.14
N THR A 229 16.17 26.96 -13.93
CA THR A 229 17.41 26.26 -13.61
C THR A 229 17.32 24.78 -14.00
N THR A 230 18.46 24.09 -14.07
CA THR A 230 18.54 22.64 -14.35
C THR A 230 19.52 21.99 -13.40
N ALA A 231 19.26 20.74 -12.99
CA ALA A 231 20.22 19.93 -12.25
C ALA A 231 20.17 18.48 -12.75
N THR A 232 21.25 17.72 -12.55
CA THR A 232 21.21 16.28 -12.81
C THR A 232 20.30 15.59 -11.81
N ILE A 233 19.64 14.49 -12.21
CA ILE A 233 18.82 13.71 -11.28
C ILE A 233 19.64 13.20 -10.08
N LYS A 234 20.93 12.91 -10.28
CA LYS A 234 21.86 12.55 -9.21
C LYS A 234 22.03 13.66 -8.18
N GLU A 235 22.24 14.90 -8.62
CA GLU A 235 22.35 16.05 -7.71
C GLU A 235 21.03 16.30 -6.98
N ILE A 236 19.91 16.17 -7.69
CA ILE A 236 18.57 16.33 -7.10
C ILE A 236 18.36 15.32 -5.99
N VAL A 237 18.62 14.04 -6.25
CA VAL A 237 18.46 12.96 -5.26
C VAL A 237 19.42 13.11 -4.10
N LYS A 238 20.72 13.33 -4.37
CA LYS A 238 21.74 13.39 -3.32
C LYS A 238 21.58 14.60 -2.40
N ASN A 239 21.17 15.74 -2.95
CA ASN A 239 20.99 16.97 -2.18
C ASN A 239 19.54 17.18 -1.71
N LYS A 240 18.63 16.23 -2.00
CA LYS A 240 17.19 16.31 -1.71
C LYS A 240 16.59 17.64 -2.17
N ILE A 241 16.87 18.03 -3.41
CA ILE A 241 16.40 19.29 -3.98
C ILE A 241 14.88 19.22 -4.12
N ASN A 242 14.19 20.08 -3.37
CA ASN A 242 12.76 20.28 -3.44
C ASN A 242 12.46 21.53 -4.29
N LYS A 243 12.12 21.32 -5.55
CA LYS A 243 11.76 22.37 -6.51
C LYS A 243 10.61 21.90 -7.40
N GLU A 244 9.94 22.85 -8.03
CA GLU A 244 8.93 22.57 -9.04
C GLU A 244 9.56 22.12 -10.35
N VAL A 245 9.04 21.03 -10.91
CA VAL A 245 9.36 20.51 -12.24
C VAL A 245 8.11 20.51 -13.11
N TRP A 246 8.32 20.46 -14.42
CA TRP A 246 7.21 20.32 -15.37
C TRP A 246 6.69 18.89 -15.38
N SER A 247 5.39 18.73 -15.17
CA SER A 247 4.70 17.44 -15.14
C SER A 247 3.48 17.46 -16.06
N TYR A 248 3.17 16.33 -16.68
CA TYR A 248 2.02 16.11 -17.55
C TYR A 248 0.82 15.56 -16.76
N ASN A 249 -0.27 16.30 -16.76
CA ASN A 249 -1.53 15.88 -16.19
C ASN A 249 -2.29 15.01 -17.19
N GLU A 250 -2.42 13.72 -16.92
CA GLU A 250 -3.08 12.77 -17.83
C GLU A 250 -4.60 13.00 -17.94
N THR A 251 -5.21 13.66 -16.95
CA THR A 251 -6.65 13.92 -16.95
C THR A 251 -6.98 15.11 -17.84
N THR A 252 -6.21 16.19 -17.75
CA THR A 252 -6.44 17.42 -18.52
C THR A 252 -5.67 17.47 -19.83
N GLY A 253 -4.62 16.65 -19.97
CA GLY A 253 -3.70 16.67 -21.10
C GLY A 253 -2.78 17.89 -21.11
N GLU A 254 -2.62 18.56 -19.96
CA GLU A 254 -1.83 19.79 -19.83
C GLU A 254 -0.53 19.59 -19.06
N ILE A 255 0.45 20.45 -19.31
CA ILE A 255 1.70 20.49 -18.57
C ILE A 255 1.54 21.49 -17.43
N GLU A 256 1.80 21.06 -16.20
CA GLU A 256 1.65 21.86 -14.99
C GLU A 256 2.89 21.76 -14.08
N PRO A 257 3.19 22.81 -13.30
CA PRO A 257 4.24 22.76 -12.29
C PRO A 257 3.83 21.85 -11.13
N LYS A 258 4.74 20.98 -10.68
CA LYS A 258 4.57 20.12 -9.49
C LYS A 258 5.87 20.00 -8.72
N PHE A 259 5.76 19.90 -7.39
CA PHE A 259 6.92 19.73 -6.51
C PHE A 259 7.48 18.30 -6.55
N ILE A 260 8.80 18.21 -6.37
CA ILE A 260 9.48 16.96 -6.03
C ILE A 260 9.23 16.69 -4.54
N VAL A 261 8.69 15.51 -4.24
CA VAL A 261 8.29 15.11 -2.87
C VAL A 261 9.08 13.93 -2.33
N ASP A 262 9.79 13.18 -3.17
CA ASP A 262 10.63 12.06 -2.74
C ASP A 262 11.82 11.81 -3.68
N TRP A 263 12.89 11.21 -3.16
CA TRP A 263 14.20 11.06 -3.82
C TRP A 263 14.76 9.66 -3.66
N HIS A 264 15.04 8.98 -4.78
CA HIS A 264 15.39 7.56 -4.80
C HIS A 264 16.77 7.32 -5.41
N ASP A 265 17.70 6.75 -4.63
CA ASP A 265 18.94 6.11 -5.13
C ASP A 265 18.70 4.59 -5.07
N ASN A 266 18.37 4.01 -6.22
CA ASN A 266 17.95 2.61 -6.34
C ASN A 266 19.13 1.65 -6.57
N GLY A 267 20.34 2.03 -6.15
CA GLY A 267 21.51 1.18 -6.27
C GLY A 267 22.07 1.09 -7.69
N SER A 268 22.86 0.04 -7.96
CA SER A 268 23.55 -0.13 -9.23
C SER A 268 22.71 -0.94 -10.21
N ILE A 269 22.63 -0.50 -11.47
CA ILE A 269 22.02 -1.27 -12.56
C ILE A 269 22.71 -2.63 -12.77
N ALA A 270 23.99 -2.75 -12.38
CA ALA A 270 24.75 -3.99 -12.47
C ALA A 270 24.19 -5.10 -11.56
N ASP A 271 23.44 -4.73 -10.53
CA ASP A 271 22.78 -5.65 -9.60
C ASP A 271 21.38 -6.05 -10.10
N THR A 272 21.05 -5.72 -11.35
CA THR A 272 19.74 -5.97 -11.96
C THR A 272 19.84 -6.62 -13.34
N ASP A 273 18.71 -7.12 -13.82
CA ASP A 273 18.51 -7.64 -15.18
C ASP A 273 18.35 -6.54 -16.26
N LYS A 274 18.51 -5.26 -15.87
CA LYS A 274 18.23 -4.11 -16.73
C LYS A 274 19.45 -3.66 -17.52
N ARG A 275 19.18 -2.94 -18.60
CA ARG A 275 20.19 -2.26 -19.41
C ARG A 275 19.83 -0.81 -19.66
N TRP A 276 20.84 0.01 -19.92
CA TRP A 276 20.64 1.40 -20.28
C TRP A 276 20.16 1.53 -21.72
N ILE A 277 19.12 2.31 -21.95
CA ILE A 277 18.69 2.76 -23.27
C ILE A 277 18.91 4.26 -23.35
N HIS A 278 19.70 4.68 -24.33
CA HIS A 278 19.96 6.06 -24.65
C HIS A 278 19.06 6.50 -25.80
N ILE A 279 18.21 7.50 -25.53
CA ILE A 279 17.27 8.07 -26.50
C ILE A 279 17.70 9.50 -26.77
N ARG A 280 17.97 9.81 -28.05
CA ARG A 280 18.20 11.18 -28.51
C ARG A 280 17.01 11.61 -29.37
N ALA A 281 16.51 12.81 -29.12
CA ALA A 281 15.45 13.42 -29.88
C ALA A 281 15.79 14.87 -30.23
N THR A 282 15.26 15.34 -31.36
CA THR A 282 15.41 16.73 -31.80
C THR A 282 14.06 17.38 -31.99
N THR A 283 13.91 18.61 -31.51
CA THR A 283 12.75 19.44 -31.81
C THR A 283 13.08 20.31 -33.03
N PRO A 284 12.50 20.05 -34.21
CA PRO A 284 12.91 20.69 -35.48
C PRO A 284 12.83 22.22 -35.46
N GLU A 285 11.97 22.78 -34.61
CA GLU A 285 11.68 24.20 -34.50
C GLU A 285 12.73 25.01 -33.71
N THR A 286 13.78 24.37 -33.19
CA THR A 286 14.79 25.02 -32.34
C THR A 286 16.22 24.85 -32.88
N LYS A 287 16.97 25.95 -32.97
CA LYS A 287 18.32 26.00 -33.60
C LYS A 287 19.36 25.04 -32.97
N ASN A 288 19.18 24.65 -31.71
CA ASN A 288 20.04 23.72 -30.96
C ASN A 288 19.22 22.57 -30.33
N GLY A 289 18.23 22.06 -31.07
CA GLY A 289 17.09 21.31 -30.57
C GLY A 289 17.30 19.91 -29.99
N VAL A 290 18.51 19.52 -29.64
CA VAL A 290 18.83 18.15 -29.22
C VAL A 290 18.57 17.97 -27.72
N SER A 291 17.81 16.94 -27.38
CA SER A 291 17.66 16.43 -26.03
C SER A 291 18.00 14.95 -26.00
N ALA A 292 18.59 14.49 -24.89
CA ALA A 292 18.89 13.08 -24.70
C ALA A 292 18.58 12.66 -23.27
N VAL A 293 17.97 11.49 -23.14
CA VAL A 293 17.68 10.85 -21.85
C VAL A 293 18.22 9.43 -21.90
N THR A 294 18.89 9.02 -20.82
CA THR A 294 19.33 7.64 -20.65
C THR A 294 18.55 7.04 -19.49
N ALA A 295 17.82 5.96 -19.77
CA ALA A 295 16.91 5.35 -18.82
C ALA A 295 17.04 3.82 -18.85
N THR A 296 16.57 3.13 -17.82
CA THR A 296 16.46 1.67 -17.89
C THR A 296 15.53 1.24 -19.03
N ASN A 297 15.74 0.05 -19.59
CA ASN A 297 14.98 -0.44 -20.75
C ASN A 297 13.46 -0.40 -20.58
N ASP A 298 12.97 -0.57 -19.35
CA ASP A 298 11.55 -0.54 -18.99
C ASP A 298 11.03 0.82 -18.51
N HIS A 299 11.85 1.88 -18.55
CA HIS A 299 11.40 3.22 -18.17
C HIS A 299 10.36 3.72 -19.17
N LYS A 300 9.24 4.27 -18.69
CA LYS A 300 8.18 4.75 -19.57
C LYS A 300 8.49 6.15 -20.12
N ILE A 301 8.29 6.31 -21.42
CA ILE A 301 8.43 7.55 -22.19
C ILE A 301 7.09 7.87 -22.85
N LEU A 302 6.63 9.11 -22.75
CA LEU A 302 5.34 9.51 -23.33
C LEU A 302 5.52 9.90 -24.81
N THR A 303 4.88 9.13 -25.70
CA THR A 303 4.84 9.41 -27.14
C THR A 303 3.46 9.82 -27.60
N ARG A 304 3.40 10.58 -28.70
CA ARG A 304 2.15 11.00 -29.33
C ARG A 304 1.38 9.83 -29.92
N GLU A 305 2.09 8.88 -30.52
CA GLU A 305 1.52 7.78 -31.30
C GLU A 305 0.99 6.65 -30.43
N CYS A 306 1.73 6.31 -29.36
CA CYS A 306 1.51 5.10 -28.59
C CYS A 306 1.20 5.37 -27.11
N GLY A 307 1.23 6.63 -26.67
CA GLY A 307 1.18 6.97 -25.25
C GLY A 307 2.44 6.50 -24.53
N TRP A 308 2.28 5.94 -23.34
CA TRP A 308 3.40 5.47 -22.52
C TRP A 308 3.99 4.13 -23.01
N ILE A 309 5.18 4.17 -23.60
CA ILE A 309 5.93 2.97 -24.03
C ILE A 309 7.23 2.82 -23.25
N ASN A 310 7.80 1.61 -23.21
CA ASN A 310 9.11 1.42 -22.57
C ASN A 310 10.21 2.07 -23.41
N ALA A 311 11.30 2.47 -22.78
CA ALA A 311 12.45 3.08 -23.43
C ALA A 311 13.01 2.18 -24.54
N GLU A 312 13.04 0.86 -24.34
CA GLU A 312 13.50 -0.10 -25.36
C GLU A 312 12.59 -0.22 -26.58
N ASP A 313 11.31 0.15 -26.43
CA ASP A 313 10.31 0.09 -27.49
C ASP A 313 10.23 1.40 -28.29
N VAL A 314 10.96 2.44 -27.87
CA VAL A 314 11.05 3.72 -28.59
C VAL A 314 11.82 3.50 -29.90
N LYS A 315 11.30 4.04 -31.01
CA LYS A 315 11.91 3.93 -32.33
C LYS A 315 12.26 5.31 -32.89
N VAL A 316 13.26 5.33 -33.76
CA VAL A 316 13.61 6.53 -34.56
C VAL A 316 12.38 6.98 -35.34
N GLY A 317 12.12 8.29 -35.33
CA GLY A 317 10.95 8.92 -35.94
C GLY A 317 9.74 9.11 -35.02
N TYR A 318 9.72 8.50 -33.83
CA TYR A 318 8.62 8.72 -32.87
C TYR A 318 8.61 10.14 -32.31
N HIS A 319 7.43 10.64 -31.96
CA HIS A 319 7.22 11.98 -31.42
C HIS A 319 7.05 11.94 -29.90
N LEU A 320 8.03 12.45 -29.17
CA LEU A 320 8.01 12.52 -27.71
C LEU A 320 7.34 13.81 -27.23
N VAL A 321 6.49 13.69 -26.20
CA VAL A 321 5.78 14.84 -25.61
C VAL A 321 6.77 15.72 -24.84
N THR A 322 6.77 17.02 -25.11
CA THR A 322 7.62 18.02 -24.45
C THR A 322 6.79 18.95 -23.55
N HIS A 323 7.45 19.84 -22.78
CA HIS A 323 6.74 20.85 -21.98
C HIS A 323 6.01 21.91 -22.82
N LYS A 324 6.30 22.00 -24.12
CA LYS A 324 5.55 22.80 -25.11
C LYS A 324 4.45 21.97 -25.77
N HIS A 325 3.84 21.08 -24.99
CA HIS A 325 2.76 20.21 -25.44
C HIS A 325 1.69 21.06 -26.15
N LYS A 326 1.25 20.62 -27.33
CA LYS A 326 0.36 21.30 -28.30
C LYS A 326 1.04 22.15 -29.38
N THR A 327 2.30 22.57 -29.22
CA THR A 327 3.03 23.32 -30.27
C THR A 327 4.25 22.59 -30.82
N ALA A 328 4.96 21.78 -30.02
CA ALA A 328 6.16 21.07 -30.48
C ALA A 328 6.33 19.67 -29.85
N TYR A 329 6.77 18.72 -30.68
CA TYR A 329 7.18 17.38 -30.28
C TYR A 329 8.67 17.17 -30.56
N ALA A 330 9.35 16.39 -29.72
CA ALA A 330 10.73 16.00 -29.98
C ALA A 330 10.76 14.72 -30.81
N VAL A 331 11.36 14.76 -32.00
CA VAL A 331 11.43 13.62 -32.92
C VAL A 331 12.66 12.78 -32.59
N VAL A 332 12.47 11.49 -32.30
CA VAL A 332 13.58 10.58 -31.97
C VAL A 332 14.50 10.44 -33.18
N THR A 333 15.78 10.73 -32.99
CA THR A 333 16.83 10.62 -34.01
C THR A 333 17.75 9.44 -33.78
N GLU A 334 17.87 8.96 -32.54
CA GLU A 334 18.74 7.85 -32.19
C GLU A 334 18.17 7.10 -30.98
N VAL A 335 18.19 5.76 -31.05
CA VAL A 335 17.98 4.87 -29.90
C VAL A 335 19.10 3.84 -29.92
N ARG A 336 19.84 3.73 -28.82
CA ARG A 336 20.93 2.75 -28.70
C ARG A 336 21.09 2.28 -27.26
N GLU A 337 21.75 1.14 -27.08
CA GLU A 337 22.14 0.69 -25.75
C GLU A 337 23.22 1.61 -25.16
N GLY A 338 23.01 2.06 -23.93
CA GLY A 338 23.92 2.96 -23.22
C GLY A 338 25.19 2.22 -22.77
N GLY A 339 26.37 2.74 -23.12
CA GLY A 339 27.65 2.11 -22.79
C GLY A 339 27.88 1.92 -21.28
N LYS A 340 28.48 0.78 -20.90
CA LYS A 340 28.70 0.32 -19.51
C LYS A 340 29.62 1.20 -18.62
N LYS A 341 30.19 2.31 -19.12
CA LYS A 341 31.35 2.97 -18.47
C LYS A 341 31.11 4.27 -17.68
N LEU A 342 29.94 4.92 -17.74
CA LEU A 342 29.82 6.34 -17.31
C LEU A 342 29.03 6.65 -16.03
N ASP A 343 28.03 5.87 -15.62
CA ASP A 343 27.47 5.83 -14.26
C ASP A 343 26.56 4.58 -14.20
N THR A 344 26.76 3.72 -13.20
CA THR A 344 25.92 2.51 -13.02
C THR A 344 24.77 2.75 -12.06
N ARG A 345 24.73 3.89 -11.36
CA ARG A 345 23.68 4.17 -10.38
C ARG A 345 22.37 4.56 -11.05
N MET A 346 21.29 4.06 -10.45
CA MET A 346 19.92 4.26 -10.87
C MET A 346 19.23 5.27 -9.95
N TYR A 347 18.73 6.37 -10.50
CA TYR A 347 18.06 7.43 -9.73
C TYR A 347 16.62 7.64 -10.21
N ASP A 348 15.75 8.04 -9.29
CA ASP A 348 14.37 8.44 -9.57
C ASP A 348 13.87 9.51 -8.57
N ILE A 349 12.81 10.23 -8.92
CA ILE A 349 12.18 11.27 -8.10
C ILE A 349 10.67 11.17 -8.13
N THR A 350 10.01 11.32 -6.98
CA THR A 350 8.55 11.32 -6.91
C THR A 350 8.03 12.75 -7.03
N ILE A 351 7.00 12.92 -7.85
CA ILE A 351 6.36 14.21 -8.12
C ILE A 351 4.99 14.22 -7.46
N GLU A 352 4.62 15.36 -6.88
CA GLU A 352 3.35 15.52 -6.19
C GLU A 352 2.17 15.35 -7.15
N GLY A 353 1.24 14.45 -6.83
CA GLY A 353 -0.03 14.27 -7.55
C GLY A 353 0.07 13.66 -8.96
N ASN A 354 1.24 13.75 -9.61
CA ASN A 354 1.50 13.23 -10.94
C ASN A 354 2.71 12.28 -10.92
N HIS A 355 2.66 11.23 -11.73
CA HIS A 355 3.71 10.21 -11.77
C HIS A 355 4.69 10.39 -12.93
N ASN A 356 5.00 11.63 -13.30
CA ASN A 356 5.86 11.93 -14.44
C ASN A 356 6.48 13.33 -14.34
N PHE A 357 7.57 13.53 -15.08
CA PHE A 357 8.27 14.80 -15.16
C PHE A 357 9.01 14.95 -16.50
N LEU A 358 9.39 16.19 -16.82
CA LEU A 358 10.24 16.51 -17.95
C LEU A 358 11.70 16.13 -17.67
N ALA A 359 12.30 15.34 -18.55
CA ALA A 359 13.71 14.98 -18.49
C ALA A 359 14.45 15.35 -19.79
N GLY A 360 15.74 15.62 -19.64
CA GLY A 360 16.62 16.08 -20.71
C GLY A 360 16.82 17.60 -20.69
N ASN A 361 17.01 18.18 -21.87
CA ASN A 361 17.32 19.60 -22.00
C ASN A 361 16.14 20.49 -21.55
N LYS A 362 16.39 21.64 -20.93
CA LYS A 362 15.37 22.61 -20.53
C LYS A 362 14.43 23.00 -21.68
N ASP A 363 14.97 23.20 -22.88
CA ASP A 363 14.17 23.71 -24.00
C ASP A 363 13.44 22.61 -24.80
N ASN A 364 13.96 21.37 -24.74
CA ASN A 364 13.56 20.27 -25.64
C ASN A 364 13.44 18.91 -24.94
N GLY A 365 13.39 18.91 -23.61
CA GLY A 365 13.15 17.74 -22.79
C GLY A 365 11.84 17.07 -23.15
N PHE A 366 11.71 15.82 -22.77
CA PHE A 366 10.50 15.05 -22.99
C PHE A 366 10.01 14.39 -21.71
N ILE A 367 8.72 14.10 -21.68
CA ILE A 367 8.03 13.59 -20.52
C ILE A 367 8.38 12.11 -20.32
N VAL A 368 8.90 11.84 -19.13
CA VAL A 368 9.25 10.50 -18.65
C VAL A 368 8.46 10.22 -17.38
N HIS A 369 8.12 8.96 -17.17
CA HIS A 369 7.31 8.56 -16.02
C HIS A 369 8.22 8.33 -14.80
N ASN A 370 7.88 8.88 -13.63
CA ASN A 370 8.56 8.48 -12.40
C ASN A 370 8.14 7.05 -12.03
N CYS A 371 8.95 6.33 -11.28
CA CYS A 371 8.51 5.04 -10.84
C CYS A 371 7.40 5.18 -9.79
N THR A 372 6.17 4.89 -10.20
CA THR A 372 5.23 4.22 -9.31
C THR A 372 4.75 3.00 -10.07
N PRO A 373 5.27 1.79 -9.76
CA PRO A 373 4.64 0.60 -10.28
C PRO A 373 3.20 0.63 -9.77
N GLY A 374 2.22 0.31 -10.60
CA GLY A 374 0.83 0.29 -10.13
C GLY A 374 0.54 -0.70 -9.00
N GLY A 375 1.53 -1.51 -8.59
CA GLY A 375 1.52 -2.24 -7.33
C GLY A 375 1.90 -1.42 -6.08
N LYS A 376 2.33 -0.16 -6.23
CA LYS A 376 2.66 0.82 -5.17
C LYS A 376 1.65 1.96 -5.08
N ALA A 377 0.57 2.02 -5.87
CA ALA A 377 -0.46 3.03 -5.66
C ALA A 377 -1.03 2.97 -4.22
N MET A 378 -1.17 1.75 -3.70
CA MET A 378 -1.50 1.49 -2.29
C MET A 378 -0.51 2.13 -1.31
N GLU A 379 0.76 2.28 -1.67
CA GLU A 379 1.78 2.96 -0.85
C GLU A 379 1.40 4.39 -0.53
N PHE A 380 0.67 5.09 -1.40
CA PHE A 380 0.28 6.48 -1.19
C PHE A 380 -1.06 6.60 -0.47
N TYR A 381 -2.05 5.79 -0.84
CA TYR A 381 -3.41 5.87 -0.30
C TYR A 381 -3.61 5.12 1.02
N ALA A 382 -2.89 4.02 1.25
CA ALA A 382 -3.02 3.27 2.49
C ALA A 382 -2.57 4.12 3.69
N SER A 383 -3.40 4.16 4.73
CA SER A 383 -3.03 4.76 6.02
C SER A 383 -2.19 3.81 6.88
N ALA A 384 -2.33 2.51 6.69
CA ALA A 384 -1.47 1.49 7.27
C ALA A 384 -1.09 0.42 6.24
N ARG A 385 0.14 -0.10 6.29
CA ARG A 385 0.63 -1.17 5.41
C ARG A 385 1.31 -2.24 6.26
N LEU A 386 0.84 -3.47 6.11
CA LEU A 386 1.24 -4.63 6.90
C LEU A 386 1.93 -5.65 6.00
N ALA A 387 3.22 -5.88 6.23
CA ALA A 387 3.99 -6.91 5.58
C ALA A 387 3.95 -8.19 6.41
N LEU A 388 3.49 -9.29 5.82
CA LEU A 388 3.37 -10.59 6.47
C LEU A 388 4.53 -11.51 6.09
N GLY A 389 5.19 -12.05 7.12
CA GLY A 389 6.07 -13.20 7.04
C GLY A 389 5.46 -14.41 7.75
N ARG A 390 6.05 -15.59 7.56
CA ARG A 390 5.60 -16.81 8.24
C ARG A 390 6.77 -17.65 8.75
N GLN A 391 6.53 -18.34 9.86
CA GLN A 391 7.37 -19.41 10.37
C GLN A 391 6.48 -20.60 10.74
N LYS A 392 6.75 -21.78 10.15
CA LYS A 392 5.99 -23.00 10.45
C LYS A 392 6.20 -23.43 11.90
N ILE A 393 5.13 -23.87 12.54
CA ILE A 393 5.13 -24.52 13.84
C ILE A 393 5.00 -26.02 13.58
N MET A 394 5.98 -26.77 14.07
CA MET A 394 5.99 -28.22 14.04
C MET A 394 5.82 -28.74 15.47
N ASP A 395 4.91 -29.66 15.71
CA ASP A 395 4.79 -30.39 16.98
C ASP A 395 4.88 -31.90 16.72
N LYS A 396 4.99 -32.69 17.77
CA LYS A 396 5.00 -34.15 17.66
C LYS A 396 3.57 -34.69 17.63
N ASP A 397 3.28 -35.57 16.68
CA ASP A 397 2.03 -36.34 16.64
C ASP A 397 2.01 -37.44 17.73
N GLU A 398 0.91 -38.20 17.78
CA GLU A 398 0.73 -39.30 18.75
C GLU A 398 1.79 -40.41 18.63
N VAL A 399 2.45 -40.51 17.47
CA VAL A 399 3.48 -41.51 17.14
C VAL A 399 4.90 -40.95 17.36
N GLY A 400 5.03 -39.65 17.67
CA GLY A 400 6.27 -38.95 17.96
C GLY A 400 6.95 -38.30 16.74
N GLU A 401 6.32 -38.34 15.57
CA GLU A 401 6.78 -37.73 14.31
C GLU A 401 6.43 -36.23 14.26
N LYS A 402 7.24 -35.44 13.56
CA LYS A 402 7.01 -33.98 13.47
C LYS A 402 5.93 -33.67 12.43
N GLU A 403 4.79 -33.20 12.90
CA GLU A 403 3.68 -32.74 12.07
C GLU A 403 3.54 -31.21 12.09
N PHE A 404 3.04 -30.65 10.99
CA PHE A 404 2.74 -29.23 10.87
C PHE A 404 1.42 -28.92 11.58
N VAL A 405 1.47 -28.12 12.64
CA VAL A 405 0.28 -27.82 13.48
C VAL A 405 -0.19 -26.36 13.34
N GLY A 406 0.58 -25.51 12.68
CA GLY A 406 0.30 -24.09 12.60
C GLY A 406 1.47 -23.26 12.09
N GLN A 407 1.34 -21.94 12.15
CA GLN A 407 2.39 -21.00 11.81
C GLN A 407 2.34 -19.75 12.67
N ASN A 408 3.51 -19.23 13.02
CA ASN A 408 3.67 -17.88 13.52
C ASN A 408 3.72 -16.93 12.32
N ILE A 409 2.82 -15.96 12.30
CA ILE A 409 2.75 -14.92 11.28
C ILE A 409 3.42 -13.68 11.85
N THR A 410 4.56 -13.30 11.29
CA THR A 410 5.21 -12.04 11.66
C THR A 410 4.56 -10.93 10.86
N VAL A 411 4.05 -9.90 11.55
CA VAL A 411 3.44 -8.73 10.93
C VAL A 411 4.34 -7.54 11.18
N GLN A 412 4.86 -6.93 10.12
CA GLN A 412 5.59 -5.67 10.18
C GLN A 412 4.73 -4.53 9.64
N CYS A 413 4.48 -3.52 10.46
CA CYS A 413 3.79 -2.31 10.03
C CYS A 413 4.77 -1.37 9.32
N VAL A 414 5.00 -1.58 8.02
CA VAL A 414 5.97 -0.82 7.21
C VAL A 414 5.54 0.62 6.95
N LYS A 415 4.25 0.93 7.11
CA LYS A 415 3.70 2.28 7.05
C LYS A 415 2.52 2.40 8.03
N THR A 416 2.46 3.49 8.78
CA THR A 416 1.26 3.93 9.52
C THR A 416 1.23 5.45 9.56
N LYS A 417 0.04 6.05 9.51
CA LYS A 417 -0.19 7.49 9.71
C LYS A 417 -0.55 7.84 11.17
N PHE A 418 -0.56 6.87 12.08
CA PHE A 418 -1.12 7.00 13.43
C PHE A 418 -0.10 6.80 14.53
N THR A 419 0.93 6.00 14.28
CA THR A 419 2.00 5.74 15.24
C THR A 419 3.34 5.59 14.53
N ARG A 420 4.35 5.09 15.23
CA ARG A 420 5.69 4.88 14.68
C ARG A 420 5.67 3.71 13.67
N PRO A 421 6.18 3.89 12.44
CA PRO A 421 6.32 2.79 11.49
C PRO A 421 7.46 1.83 11.88
N PHE A 422 7.52 0.69 11.18
CA PHE A 422 8.52 -0.38 11.33
C PHE A 422 8.46 -1.15 12.65
N GLN A 423 7.33 -1.08 13.34
CA GLN A 423 7.04 -1.94 14.47
C GLN A 423 6.58 -3.32 13.98
N GLU A 424 6.87 -4.35 14.77
CA GLU A 424 6.58 -5.75 14.46
C GLU A 424 5.84 -6.43 15.60
N CYS A 425 4.92 -7.33 15.24
CA CYS A 425 4.24 -8.23 16.15
C CYS A 425 4.21 -9.66 15.59
N ASN A 426 3.85 -10.64 16.42
CA ASN A 426 3.60 -12.00 15.94
C ASN A 426 2.16 -12.42 16.25
N LEU A 427 1.50 -12.99 15.24
CA LEU A 427 0.23 -13.69 15.40
C LEU A 427 0.52 -15.19 15.40
N ARG A 428 -0.28 -15.94 16.16
CA ARG A 428 -0.17 -17.39 16.22
C ARG A 428 -1.40 -18.00 15.58
N MET A 429 -1.22 -18.58 14.40
CA MET A 429 -2.29 -19.27 13.68
C MET A 429 -2.08 -20.78 13.81
N MET A 430 -3.09 -21.49 14.25
CA MET A 430 -3.07 -22.94 14.48
C MET A 430 -4.17 -23.60 13.64
N TYR A 431 -4.09 -24.91 13.46
CA TYR A 431 -5.16 -25.70 12.85
C TYR A 431 -5.77 -26.61 13.91
N ASN A 432 -7.09 -26.78 13.87
CA ASN A 432 -7.77 -27.75 14.72
C ASN A 432 -7.79 -29.15 14.06
N GLU A 433 -8.40 -30.12 14.73
CA GLU A 433 -8.55 -31.51 14.26
C GLU A 433 -9.31 -31.66 12.92
N PHE A 434 -9.99 -30.60 12.47
CA PHE A 434 -10.71 -30.54 11.20
C PHE A 434 -10.00 -29.68 10.14
N ASP A 435 -8.70 -29.39 10.33
CA ASP A 435 -7.89 -28.51 9.47
C ASP A 435 -8.45 -27.09 9.31
N VAL A 436 -9.30 -26.65 10.23
CA VAL A 436 -9.80 -25.27 10.26
C VAL A 436 -8.81 -24.42 11.04
N ALA A 437 -8.32 -23.37 10.38
CA ALA A 437 -7.40 -22.44 11.01
C ALA A 437 -8.11 -21.59 12.09
N TYR A 438 -7.38 -21.23 13.14
CA TYR A 438 -7.82 -20.29 14.17
C TYR A 438 -6.62 -19.52 14.74
N PHE A 439 -6.87 -18.35 15.33
CA PHE A 439 -5.84 -17.55 16.00
C PHE A 439 -5.81 -17.82 17.50
N ASP A 440 -4.66 -18.27 18.01
CA ASP A 440 -4.42 -18.40 19.45
C ASP A 440 -3.95 -17.07 20.02
N HIS A 441 -4.93 -16.18 20.26
CA HIS A 441 -4.69 -14.84 20.77
C HIS A 441 -4.07 -14.85 22.18
N ILE A 442 -4.43 -15.82 23.01
CA ILE A 442 -3.90 -15.97 24.38
C ILE A 442 -2.42 -16.33 24.34
N ALA A 443 -2.03 -17.34 23.56
CA ALA A 443 -0.63 -17.72 23.43
C ALA A 443 0.21 -16.59 22.83
N ALA A 444 -0.26 -15.94 21.77
CA ALA A 444 0.44 -14.83 21.14
C ALA A 444 0.66 -13.66 22.12
N MET A 445 -0.37 -13.35 22.92
CA MET A 445 -0.29 -12.30 23.94
C MET A 445 0.67 -12.68 25.08
N LEU A 446 0.62 -13.92 25.57
CA LEU A 446 1.56 -14.40 26.59
C LEU A 446 3.02 -14.36 26.09
N ASP A 447 3.26 -14.80 24.85
CA ASP A 447 4.58 -14.72 24.21
C ASP A 447 5.08 -13.27 24.13
N HIS A 448 4.19 -12.31 23.83
CA HIS A 448 4.51 -10.88 23.86
C HIS A 448 4.91 -10.39 25.26
N LEU A 449 4.11 -10.70 26.28
CA LEU A 449 4.37 -10.28 27.66
C LEU A 449 5.72 -10.82 28.17
N ILE A 450 6.04 -12.08 27.84
CA ILE A 450 7.33 -12.70 28.13
C ILE A 450 8.46 -11.97 27.40
N LYS A 451 8.31 -11.72 26.09
CA LYS A 451 9.30 -11.01 25.27
C LYS A 451 9.59 -9.60 25.79
N ARG A 452 8.58 -8.92 26.35
CA ARG A 452 8.70 -7.59 26.95
C ARG A 452 9.24 -7.60 28.38
N GLY A 453 9.32 -8.77 29.02
CA GLY A 453 9.70 -8.90 30.42
C GLY A 453 8.64 -8.37 31.40
N TRP A 454 7.37 -8.31 30.98
CA TRP A 454 6.26 -7.87 31.83
C TRP A 454 5.68 -8.97 32.70
N ILE A 455 6.06 -10.22 32.43
CA ILE A 455 5.80 -11.37 33.28
C ILE A 455 7.13 -12.09 33.55
N GLU A 456 7.32 -12.55 34.79
CA GLU A 456 8.50 -13.31 35.17
C GLU A 456 8.51 -14.68 34.45
N TYR A 457 9.57 -14.90 33.67
CA TYR A 457 9.75 -16.11 32.88
C TYR A 457 11.03 -16.85 33.26
N ASN A 458 10.87 -18.07 33.75
CA ASN A 458 11.93 -19.01 34.11
C ASN A 458 11.81 -20.24 33.21
N LYS A 459 12.37 -20.17 32.01
CA LYS A 459 12.18 -21.16 30.93
C LYS A 459 12.21 -22.61 31.45
N PRO A 460 11.20 -23.44 31.14
CA PRO A 460 10.02 -23.20 30.27
C PRO A 460 8.76 -22.73 31.01
N ARG A 461 8.89 -22.14 32.20
CA ARG A 461 7.76 -21.80 33.10
C ARG A 461 7.58 -20.30 33.30
N VAL A 462 6.34 -19.90 33.51
CA VAL A 462 5.92 -18.53 33.81
C VAL A 462 5.45 -18.48 35.26
N THR A 463 5.90 -17.51 36.04
CA THR A 463 5.31 -17.21 37.36
C THR A 463 4.03 -16.39 37.12
N TRP A 464 2.88 -16.92 37.53
CA TRP A 464 1.58 -16.29 37.32
C TRP A 464 1.16 -15.42 38.53
N THR A 465 0.09 -14.65 38.37
CA THR A 465 -0.44 -13.71 39.39
C THR A 465 -0.85 -14.38 40.70
N ASP A 466 -1.14 -15.69 40.67
CA ASP A 466 -1.45 -16.51 41.85
C ASP A 466 -0.19 -17.01 42.60
N GLY A 467 0.99 -16.58 42.18
CA GLY A 467 2.29 -16.97 42.75
C GLY A 467 2.77 -18.37 42.33
N LYS A 468 2.00 -19.12 41.53
CA LYS A 468 2.38 -20.44 41.03
C LYS A 468 3.17 -20.35 39.74
N LYS A 469 3.96 -21.39 39.46
CA LYS A 469 4.71 -21.53 38.20
C LYS A 469 4.01 -22.53 37.30
N TYR A 470 3.62 -22.10 36.11
CA TYR A 470 2.98 -22.93 35.10
C TYR A 470 3.90 -23.13 33.91
N PHE A 471 3.84 -24.28 33.24
CA PHE A 471 4.40 -24.37 31.89
C PHE A 471 3.59 -23.48 30.95
N VAL A 472 4.24 -22.89 29.93
CA VAL A 472 3.57 -21.97 28.99
C VAL A 472 2.32 -22.62 28.37
N LYS A 473 2.41 -23.86 27.89
CA LYS A 473 1.28 -24.59 27.31
C LYS A 473 0.11 -24.77 28.29
N GLU A 474 0.40 -25.06 29.56
CA GLU A 474 -0.62 -25.24 30.61
C GLU A 474 -1.33 -23.92 30.96
N LEU A 475 -0.56 -22.83 31.05
CA LEU A 475 -1.11 -21.51 31.33
C LEU A 475 -2.01 -21.03 30.19
N VAL A 476 -1.61 -21.24 28.93
CA VAL A 476 -2.44 -20.95 27.75
C VAL A 476 -3.74 -21.74 27.80
N ALA A 477 -3.68 -23.05 28.07
CA ALA A 477 -4.88 -23.89 28.18
C ALA A 477 -5.82 -23.40 29.31
N LYS A 478 -5.26 -23.05 30.47
CA LYS A 478 -6.00 -22.47 31.59
C LYS A 478 -6.71 -21.17 31.19
N LEU A 479 -5.98 -20.23 30.58
CA LEU A 479 -6.53 -18.93 30.21
C LEU A 479 -7.57 -19.02 29.07
N ASN A 480 -7.41 -19.96 28.13
CA ASN A 480 -8.41 -20.22 27.09
C ASN A 480 -9.72 -20.79 27.67
N ALA A 481 -9.67 -21.52 28.78
CA ALA A 481 -10.86 -22.05 29.45
C ALA A 481 -11.61 -20.99 30.28
N GLU A 482 -10.97 -19.86 30.58
CA GLU A 482 -11.54 -18.78 31.38
C GLU A 482 -12.14 -17.68 30.49
N PRO A 483 -13.41 -17.27 30.69
CA PRO A 483 -14.06 -16.23 29.86
C PRO A 483 -13.32 -14.87 29.83
N ASN A 484 -12.52 -14.59 30.86
CA ASN A 484 -11.76 -13.35 31.03
C ASN A 484 -10.23 -13.56 30.87
N GLY A 485 -9.78 -14.70 30.33
CA GLY A 485 -8.35 -15.00 30.22
C GLY A 485 -7.54 -13.93 29.47
N MET A 486 -8.10 -13.36 28.40
CA MET A 486 -7.48 -12.26 27.66
C MET A 486 -7.42 -10.97 28.50
N GLU A 487 -8.46 -10.66 29.27
CA GLU A 487 -8.49 -9.47 30.14
C GLU A 487 -7.46 -9.56 31.26
N GLN A 488 -7.21 -10.78 31.78
CA GLN A 488 -6.12 -11.00 32.74
C GLN A 488 -4.74 -10.71 32.13
N LEU A 489 -4.51 -11.11 30.88
CA LEU A 489 -3.25 -10.79 30.18
C LEU A 489 -3.14 -9.29 29.87
N LYS A 490 -4.23 -8.63 29.48
CA LYS A 490 -4.26 -7.18 29.24
C LYS A 490 -3.93 -6.35 30.48
N ALA A 491 -4.18 -6.86 31.68
CA ALA A 491 -3.83 -6.17 32.93
C ALA A 491 -2.31 -5.92 33.09
N PHE A 492 -1.46 -6.66 32.36
CA PHE A 492 -0.01 -6.45 32.33
C PHE A 492 0.43 -5.38 31.31
N LEU A 493 -0.47 -4.92 30.44
CA LEU A 493 -0.15 -3.88 29.47
C LEU A 493 0.03 -2.53 30.17
N PRO A 494 0.95 -1.68 29.68
CA PRO A 494 1.01 -0.30 30.13
C PRO A 494 -0.32 0.39 29.79
N LYS A 495 -0.91 1.07 30.77
CA LYS A 495 -2.09 1.93 30.53
C LYS A 495 -1.67 3.04 29.57
N SER A 496 -2.48 3.34 28.55
CA SER A 496 -2.14 4.42 27.63
C SER A 496 -2.16 5.75 28.37
N ASP A 497 -1.02 6.42 28.47
CA ASP A 497 -1.01 7.86 28.73
C ASP A 497 -1.66 8.50 27.49
N LYS A 498 -2.86 9.08 27.68
CA LYS A 498 -3.59 9.77 26.61
C LYS A 498 -2.77 10.93 26.04
#